data_AF-A0A1P8M5E2-F1
#
_entry.id   AF-A0A1P8M5E2-F1
#
_cell.length_a   1.000
_cell.length_b   1.000
_cell.length_c   1.000
_cell.angle_alpha   90.00
_cell.angle_beta   90.00
_cell.angle_gamma   90.00
#
_symmetry.space_group_name_H-M   'P 1'
#
loop_
_entity.id
_entity.type
_entity.pdbx_description
1 polymer ?
#
loop_
_entity_poly.entity_id
_entity_poly.type
_entity_poly.pdbx_seq_one_letter_code
_entity_poly.pdbx_strand_id
1 'polypeptide(L)'
;MRSFLNKFAIRIRRDETGATAVEYGIMVALIAVVIIVAVTLLGGGMKDTFTQTQCSVTGGTYAAGAKAGDGTCTPKPAPAAPAAG
;
A
#
# COMPACT_ATOMS: atom_id res chain seq x y z
N MET A 1 -35.73 15.57 41.19
CA MET A 1 -35.55 14.15 40.80
C MET A 1 -35.48 13.89 39.29
N ARG A 2 -35.58 14.88 38.40
CA ARG A 2 -35.52 14.65 36.93
C ARG A 2 -34.10 14.60 36.35
N SER A 3 -33.09 15.13 37.05
CA SER A 3 -31.69 15.19 36.56
C SER A 3 -30.96 13.85 36.53
N PHE A 4 -31.34 12.88 37.37
CA PHE A 4 -30.71 11.56 37.38
C PHE A 4 -31.16 10.69 36.19
N LEU A 5 -32.44 10.74 35.84
CA LEU A 5 -32.97 10.04 34.67
C LEU A 5 -32.40 10.60 33.36
N ASN A 6 -32.17 11.92 33.28
CA ASN A 6 -31.59 12.53 32.08
C ASN A 6 -30.13 12.09 31.84
N LYS A 7 -29.35 11.87 32.90
CA LYS A 7 -27.97 11.34 32.80
C LYS A 7 -27.93 9.88 32.34
N PHE A 8 -28.89 9.06 32.77
CA PHE A 8 -28.99 7.65 32.38
C PHE A 8 -29.45 7.50 30.92
N ALA A 9 -30.42 8.32 30.49
CA ALA A 9 -30.88 8.35 29.10
C ALA A 9 -29.78 8.78 28.11
N ILE A 10 -28.87 9.68 28.50
CA ILE A 10 -27.70 10.07 27.68
C ILE A 10 -26.65 8.94 27.61
N ARG A 11 -26.55 8.09 28.64
CA ARG A 11 -25.66 6.92 28.64
C ARG A 11 -26.18 5.82 27.71
N ILE A 12 -27.48 5.50 27.81
CA ILE A 12 -28.12 4.46 26.97
C ILE A 12 -28.19 4.90 25.49
N ARG A 13 -28.50 6.17 25.19
CA ARG A 13 -28.41 6.68 23.81
C ARG A 13 -26.99 6.67 23.24
N ARG A 14 -25.96 6.64 24.08
CA ARG A 14 -24.55 6.49 23.65
C ARG A 14 -24.13 5.04 23.46
N ASP A 15 -24.68 4.08 24.20
CA ASP A 15 -24.29 2.67 24.14
C ASP A 15 -24.79 1.96 22.86
N GLU A 16 -25.93 2.37 22.28
CA GLU A 16 -26.43 1.77 21.02
C GLU A 16 -25.79 2.38 19.76
N THR A 17 -25.46 3.67 19.81
CA THR A 17 -24.70 4.35 18.74
C THR A 17 -23.23 3.88 18.71
N GLY A 18 -22.69 3.45 19.86
CA GLY A 18 -21.34 2.90 19.98
C GLY A 18 -21.23 1.42 19.61
N ALA A 19 -22.20 0.59 20.00
CA ALA A 19 -22.24 -0.82 19.63
C ALA A 19 -22.37 -1.02 18.10
N THR A 20 -23.20 -0.20 17.45
CA THR A 20 -23.34 -0.20 15.98
C THR A 20 -22.09 0.33 15.27
N ALA A 21 -21.34 1.26 15.86
CA ALA A 21 -20.07 1.74 15.28
C ALA A 21 -19.00 0.64 15.19
N VAL A 22 -19.01 -0.33 16.11
CA VAL A 22 -18.04 -1.44 16.12
C VAL A 22 -18.35 -2.48 15.03
N GLU A 23 -19.62 -2.78 14.78
CA GLU A 23 -20.01 -3.72 13.71
C GLU A 23 -19.63 -3.20 12.32
N TYR A 24 -19.99 -1.95 12.01
CA TYR A 24 -19.56 -1.30 10.77
C TYR A 24 -18.04 -1.10 10.75
N GLY A 25 -17.42 -0.84 11.90
CA GLY A 25 -15.97 -0.74 12.04
C GLY A 25 -15.23 -2.02 11.63
N ILE A 26 -15.73 -3.20 12.00
CA ILE A 26 -15.13 -4.48 11.61
C ILE A 26 -15.31 -4.74 10.10
N MET A 27 -16.47 -4.42 9.53
CA MET A 27 -16.70 -4.55 8.07
C MET A 27 -15.73 -3.66 7.28
N VAL A 28 -15.55 -2.41 7.72
CA VAL A 28 -14.58 -1.48 7.12
C VAL A 28 -13.15 -1.97 7.32
N ALA A 29 -12.82 -2.54 8.49
CA ALA A 29 -11.48 -3.08 8.75
C ALA A 29 -11.14 -4.25 7.80
N LEU A 30 -12.09 -5.15 7.53
CA LEU A 30 -11.88 -6.24 6.57
C LEU A 30 -11.65 -5.72 5.15
N ILE A 31 -12.45 -4.74 4.71
CA ILE A 31 -12.27 -4.09 3.40
C ILE A 31 -10.91 -3.39 3.34
N ALA A 32 -10.50 -2.71 4.41
CA ALA A 32 -9.21 -2.02 4.47
C ALA A 32 -8.02 -2.99 4.28
N VAL A 33 -8.05 -4.16 4.91
CA VAL A 33 -7.01 -5.19 4.73
C VAL A 33 -6.94 -5.65 3.27
N VAL A 34 -8.09 -5.91 2.64
CA VAL A 34 -8.15 -6.31 1.23
C VAL A 34 -7.59 -5.22 0.31
N ILE A 35 -7.93 -3.95 0.58
CA ILE A 35 -7.41 -2.80 -0.19
C ILE A 35 -5.89 -2.69 -0.03
N ILE A 36 -5.35 -2.83 1.17
CA ILE A 36 -3.90 -2.77 1.40
C ILE A 36 -3.19 -3.86 0.59
N VAL A 37 -3.70 -5.09 0.60
CA VAL A 37 -3.13 -6.19 -0.21
C VAL A 37 -3.22 -5.87 -1.71
N ALA A 38 -4.36 -5.38 -2.19
CA ALA A 38 -4.53 -5.04 -3.60
C ALA A 38 -3.57 -3.92 -4.04
N VAL A 39 -3.46 -2.84 -3.26
CA VAL A 39 -2.62 -1.69 -3.57
C VAL A 39 -1.13 -2.04 -3.48
N THR A 40 -0.72 -2.90 -2.55
CA THR A 40 0.69 -3.34 -2.45
C THR A 40 1.11 -4.15 -3.68
N LEU A 41 0.26 -5.08 -4.13
CA LEU A 41 0.51 -5.85 -5.35
C LEU A 41 0.53 -4.97 -6.60
N LEU A 42 -0.48 -4.09 -6.73
CA LEU A 42 -0.58 -3.16 -7.85
C LEU A 42 0.61 -2.19 -7.89
N GLY A 43 0.97 -1.62 -6.75
CA GLY A 43 2.09 -0.69 -6.61
C GLY A 43 3.42 -1.34 -6.98
N GLY A 44 3.63 -2.59 -6.60
CA GLY A 44 4.79 -3.38 -7.02
C GLY A 44 4.86 -3.54 -8.54
N GLY A 45 3.76 -3.99 -9.17
CA GLY A 45 3.72 -4.17 -10.63
C GLY A 45 3.88 -2.86 -11.42
N MET A 46 3.34 -1.75 -10.91
CA MET A 46 3.57 -0.43 -11.49
C MET A 46 5.04 -0.03 -11.42
N LYS A 47 5.69 -0.26 -10.27
CA LYS A 47 7.10 0.05 -10.10
C LYS A 47 7.98 -0.76 -11.05
N ASP A 48 7.71 -2.06 -11.19
CA ASP A 48 8.44 -2.90 -12.15
C ASP A 48 8.27 -2.44 -13.60
N THR A 49 7.05 -2.04 -13.99
CA THR A 49 6.77 -1.49 -15.33
C THR A 49 7.58 -0.22 -15.59
N PHE A 50 7.62 0.69 -14.62
CA PHE A 50 8.42 1.91 -14.74
C PHE A 50 9.92 1.61 -14.75
N THR A 51 10.42 0.71 -13.89
CA THR A 51 11.83 0.31 -13.90
C THR A 51 12.25 -0.33 -15.21
N GLN A 52 11.40 -1.18 -15.79
CA GLN A 52 11.65 -1.77 -17.10
C GLN A 52 11.68 -0.69 -18.20
N THR A 53 10.75 0.26 -18.17
CA THR A 53 10.73 1.39 -19.11
C THR A 53 12.00 2.23 -18.98
N GLN A 54 12.44 2.52 -17.75
CA GLN A 54 13.69 3.23 -17.49
C GLN A 54 14.91 2.46 -18.03
N CYS A 55 14.96 1.13 -17.91
CA CYS A 55 16.01 0.33 -18.52
C CYS A 55 16.04 0.44 -20.04
N SER A 56 14.87 0.32 -20.68
CA SER A 56 14.77 0.41 -22.13
C SER A 56 15.24 1.77 -22.66
N VAL A 57 14.99 2.84 -21.91
CA VAL A 57 15.45 4.20 -22.27
C VAL A 57 16.94 4.40 -22.01
N THR A 58 17.50 3.80 -20.95
CA THR A 58 18.92 3.94 -20.58
C THR A 58 19.84 2.91 -21.22
N GLY A 59 19.28 1.97 -21.99
CA GLY A 59 20.01 0.85 -22.60
C GLY A 59 20.48 -0.21 -21.60
N GLY A 60 19.99 -0.15 -20.36
CA GLY A 60 20.28 -1.12 -19.31
C GLY A 60 19.57 -2.46 -19.51
N THR A 61 19.91 -3.44 -18.67
CA THR A 61 19.22 -4.74 -18.62
C THR A 61 18.30 -4.77 -17.41
N TYR A 62 17.03 -5.06 -17.65
CA TYR A 62 16.05 -5.29 -16.58
C TYR A 62 16.24 -6.69 -15.99
N ALA A 63 16.32 -6.77 -14.66
CA ALA A 63 16.30 -8.02 -13.92
C ALA A 63 15.05 -8.04 -13.02
N ALA A 64 14.21 -9.06 -13.19
CA ALA A 64 13.04 -9.25 -12.33
C ALA A 64 13.48 -9.61 -10.90
N GLY A 65 12.88 -8.96 -9.92
CA GLY A 65 13.08 -9.28 -8.50
C GLY A 65 12.27 -10.48 -8.03
N ALA A 66 12.51 -10.91 -6.80
CA ALA A 66 11.77 -12.02 -6.18
C ALA A 66 10.33 -11.66 -5.81
N LYS A 67 10.01 -10.37 -5.67
CA LYS A 67 8.68 -9.84 -5.38
C LYS A 67 8.32 -8.72 -6.36
N ALA A 68 7.04 -8.42 -6.46
CA ALA A 68 6.55 -7.28 -7.22
C ALA A 68 7.14 -5.97 -6.67
N GLY A 69 7.79 -5.19 -7.53
CA GLY A 69 8.44 -3.92 -7.20
C GLY A 69 9.93 -4.03 -6.86
N ASP A 70 10.49 -5.24 -6.83
CA ASP A 70 11.93 -5.51 -6.62
C ASP A 70 12.70 -5.62 -7.94
N GLY A 71 12.06 -5.37 -9.09
CA GLY A 71 12.75 -5.28 -10.37
C GLY A 71 13.86 -4.24 -10.32
N THR A 72 15.03 -4.58 -10.86
CA THR A 72 16.18 -3.68 -10.88
C THR A 72 16.65 -3.42 -12.30
N CYS A 73 17.20 -2.22 -12.48
CA CYS A 73 17.85 -1.85 -13.71
C CYS A 73 19.36 -1.83 -13.53
N THR A 74 20.05 -2.74 -14.19
CA THR A 74 21.51 -2.66 -14.27
C THR A 74 21.88 -1.85 -15.51
N PRO A 75 22.50 -0.67 -15.37
CA PRO A 75 22.90 0.12 -16.52
C PRO A 75 23.90 -0.66 -17.38
N LYS A 76 23.85 -0.43 -18.69
CA LYS A 76 24.82 -1.00 -19.62
C LYS A 76 26.23 -0.64 -19.14
N PRO A 77 27.16 -1.60 -19.00
CA PRO A 77 28.55 -1.29 -18.71
C PRO A 77 29.03 -0.28 -19.76
N ALA A 78 29.56 0.85 -19.30
CA ALA A 78 30.22 1.79 -20.20
C ALA A 78 31.29 1.00 -20.99
N PRO A 79 31.47 1.30 -22.30
CA PRO A 79 32.55 0.67 -23.04
C PRO A 79 33.84 0.86 -22.25
N ALA A 80 34.55 -0.25 -22.00
CA ALA A 80 35.84 -0.23 -21.33
C ALA A 80 36.65 0.90 -21.98
N ALA A 81 37.00 1.92 -21.19
CA ALA A 81 37.88 2.97 -21.67
C ALA A 81 39.09 2.26 -22.29
N PRO A 82 39.53 2.64 -23.51
CA PRO A 82 40.66 1.99 -24.14
C PRO A 82 41.82 2.01 -23.14
N ALA A 83 42.41 0.85 -22.90
CA ALA A 83 43.59 0.74 -22.07
C ALA A 83 44.60 1.77 -22.56
N ALA A 84 44.90 2.76 -21.73
CA ALA A 84 46.02 3.66 -21.96
C ALA A 84 47.28 2.81 -21.76
N GLY A 85 47.89 2.35 -22.86
CA GLY A 85 49.09 1.52 -22.85
C GLY A 85 49.47 1.06 -24.24
#